data_AF-A0A1Y0VN37-F1
#
_entry.id   AF-A0A1Y0VN37-F1
#
_cell.length_a   1.000
_cell.length_b   1.000
_cell.length_c   1.000
_cell.angle_alpha   90.00
_cell.angle_beta   90.00
_cell.angle_gamma   90.00
#
_symmetry.space_group_name_H-M   'P 1'
#
loop_
_entity.id
_entity.type
_entity.pdbx_description
1 polymer ?
#
loop_
_entity_poly.entity_id
_entity_poly.type
_entity_poly.pdbx_seq_one_letter_code
_entity_poly.pdbx_strand_id
1 'polypeptide(L)' 'MTDTTHDESLLRFARQMRGMGIDDELRRLGARNGDSVQILDFVFEFVE' A
#
# COMPACT_ATOMS: atom_id res chain seq x y z
N MET A 1 19.61 -2.74 17.23
CA MET A 1 18.52 -1.77 17.41
C MET A 1 17.61 -1.95 16.23
N THR A 2 16.35 -2.28 16.46
CA THR A 2 15.33 -2.44 15.42
C THR A 2 15.09 -1.09 14.76
N ASP A 3 15.23 -0.97 13.45
CA ASP A 3 15.04 0.27 12.68
C ASP A 3 13.56 0.69 12.66
N THR A 4 13.03 1.14 13.80
CA THR A 4 11.64 1.61 13.95
C THR A 4 11.33 2.86 13.13
N THR A 5 12.35 3.58 12.66
CA THR A 5 12.23 4.72 11.75
C THR A 5 11.75 4.31 10.36
N HIS A 6 12.06 3.10 9.92
CA HIS A 6 11.61 2.60 8.61
C HIS A 6 10.12 2.25 8.64
N ASP A 7 9.65 1.62 9.72
CA ASP A 7 8.24 1.25 9.91
C ASP A 7 7.32 2.45 10.08
N GLU A 8 7.73 3.49 10.82
CA GLU A 8 6.94 4.72 10.93
C GLU A 8 6.83 5.46 9.60
N SER A 9 7.92 5.51 8.85
CA SER A 9 7.95 6.11 7.51
C SER A 9 7.05 5.34 6.55
N LEU A 10 7.06 4.00 6.63
CA LEU A 10 6.21 3.11 5.85
C LEU A 10 4.71 3.34 6.14
N LEU A 11 4.34 3.39 7.43
CA LEU A 11 2.94 3.61 7.84
C LEU A 11 2.42 4.97 7.37
N ARG A 12 3.26 6.02 7.38
CA ARG A 12 2.89 7.33 6.84
C ARG A 12 2.74 7.29 5.33
N PHE A 13 3.65 6.60 4.63
CA PHE A 13 3.60 6.45 3.17
C PHE A 13 2.35 5.69 2.73
N ALA A 14 2.03 4.55 3.37
CA ALA A 14 0.83 3.76 3.10
C ALA A 14 -0.47 4.54 3.37
N ARG A 15 -0.49 5.44 4.36
CA ARG A 15 -1.63 6.34 4.61
C ARG A 15 -1.77 7.41 3.53
N GLN A 16 -0.65 8.00 3.11
CA GLN A 16 -0.64 8.99 2.04
C GLN A 16 -1.06 8.38 0.71
N MET A 17 -0.63 7.15 0.44
CA MET A 17 -1.02 6.35 -0.72
C MET A 17 -2.52 6.11 -0.82
N ARG A 18 -3.18 5.75 0.30
CA ARG A 18 -4.64 5.63 0.36
C ARG A 18 -5.35 6.95 0.04
N GLY A 19 -4.83 8.07 0.53
CA GLY A 19 -5.38 9.40 0.21
C GLY A 19 -5.15 9.86 -1.23
N MET A 20 -4.22 9.22 -1.96
CA MET A 20 -3.82 9.59 -3.32
C MET A 20 -4.67 8.90 -4.40
N GLY A 21 -5.61 8.03 -4.01
CA GLY A 21 -6.46 7.30 -4.95
C GLY A 21 -5.83 6.03 -5.53
N ILE A 22 -4.83 5.46 -4.84
CA ILE A 22 -4.27 4.15 -5.24
C ILE A 22 -5.35 3.07 -5.24
N ASP A 23 -6.28 3.11 -4.30
CA ASP A 23 -7.41 2.18 -4.26
C ASP A 23 -8.32 2.33 -5.49
N ASP A 24 -8.51 3.55 -5.98
CA ASP A 24 -9.31 3.82 -7.18
C ASP A 24 -8.60 3.33 -8.44
N GLU A 25 -7.29 3.52 -8.53
CA GLU A 25 -6.52 3.04 -9.68
C GLU A 25 -6.37 1.51 -9.66
N LEU A 26 -6.21 0.90 -8.49
CA LEU A 26 -6.25 -0.55 -8.31
C LEU A 26 -7.62 -1.12 -8.69
N ARG A 27 -8.71 -0.46 -8.28
CA ARG A 27 -10.08 -0.83 -8.70
C ARG A 27 -10.27 -0.66 -10.20
N ARG A 28 -9.70 0.39 -10.81
CA ARG A 28 -9.73 0.62 -12.28
C ARG A 28 -8.92 -0.44 -13.04
N LEU A 29 -7.83 -0.92 -12.46
CA LEU A 29 -7.03 -2.03 -12.99
C LEU A 29 -7.72 -3.39 -12.79
N GLY A 30 -8.78 -3.46 -11.97
CA GLY A 30 -9.52 -4.68 -11.69
C GLY A 30 -8.92 -5.53 -10.58
N ALA A 31 -8.11 -4.93 -9.71
CA ALA A 31 -7.61 -5.58 -8.50
C ALA A 31 -8.80 -6.04 -7.66
N ARG A 32 -8.74 -7.28 -7.19
CA ARG A 32 -9.78 -7.91 -6.37
C ARG A 32 -9.26 -8.16 -4.96
N ASN A 33 -10.17 -8.34 -4.01
CA ASN A 33 -9.78 -8.69 -2.63
C ASN A 33 -8.93 -9.96 -2.63
N GLY A 34 -7.74 -9.85 -2.03
CA GLY A 34 -6.73 -10.90 -2.02
C GLY A 34 -5.64 -10.79 -3.11
N ASP A 35 -5.68 -9.75 -3.96
CA ASP A 35 -4.57 -9.49 -4.88
C ASP A 35 -3.37 -8.91 -4.13
N SER A 36 -2.18 -9.40 -4.46
CA SER A 36 -0.92 -8.84 -3.96
C SER A 36 -0.48 -7.67 -4.84
N VAL A 37 -0.57 -6.47 -4.29
CA VAL A 37 -0.14 -5.23 -4.94
C VAL A 37 1.27 -4.90 -4.48
N GLN A 38 2.18 -4.82 -5.45
CA GLN A 38 3.55 -4.36 -5.21
C GLN A 38 3.70 -2.91 -5.67
N ILE A 39 4.09 -2.03 -4.75
CA ILE A 39 4.53 -0.68 -5.08
C ILE A 39 5.95 -0.48 -4.57
N LEU A 40 6.88 -0.33 -5.52
CA LEU A 40 8.32 -0.28 -5.25
C LEU A 40 8.77 -1.53 -4.48
N ASP A 41 9.32 -1.34 -3.29
CA ASP A 41 9.82 -2.40 -2.41
C ASP A 41 8.76 -2.95 -1.46
N PHE A 42 7.52 -2.45 -1.55
CA PHE A 42 6.44 -2.82 -0.65
C PHE A 42 5.41 -3.68 -1.35
N VAL A 43 5.14 -4.83 -0.76
CA VAL A 43 4.07 -5.74 -1.18
C VAL A 43 3.00 -5.70 -0.10
N PHE A 44 1.77 -5.39 -0.48
CA PHE A 44 0.62 -5.46 0.40
C PHE A 44 -0.52 -6.18 -0.31
N GLU A 45 -1.40 -6.77 0.49
CA GLU A 45 -2.59 -7.40 -0.02
C GLU A 45 -3.69 -6.35 -0.14
N PHE A 46 -4.35 -6.28 -1.29
CA PHE A 46 -5.49 -5.42 -1.49
C PHE A 46 -6.70 -6.04 -0.78
N VAL A 47 -7.21 -5.32 0.23
CA VAL A 47 -8.37 -5.71 1.01
C VAL A 47 -9.36 -4.53 0.99
N GLU A 48 -10.44 -4.66 0.23
CA GLU A 48 -11.62 -3.76 0.27
C GLU A 48 -12.47 -4.00 1.52
#